data_AF-A0AAD9H8W9-F1
#
_entry.id   AF-A0AAD9H8W9-F1
#
_cell.length_a   1.000
_cell.length_b   1.000
_cell.length_c   1.000
_cell.angle_alpha   90.00
_cell.angle_beta   90.00
_cell.angle_gamma   90.00
#
_symmetry.space_group_name_H-M   'P 1'
#
loop_
_entity.id
_entity.type
_entity.pdbx_description
1 polymer ?
#
loop_
_entity_poly.entity_id
_entity_poly.type
_entity_poly.pdbx_seq_one_letter_code
_entity_poly.pdbx_strand_id
1 'polypeptide(L)'
;MRSSALVSALFLPSALAAIGSYCKDSKGNYGTCQKVNKCNSLNGYTKTNLCPNDPDDVKCCFYPDCNSNGFCQRDSLSCSGTYSTGDCPGPAGYRCCNLRTGKPPICSRDGKVRRCIPL
;
A
#
# COMPACT_ATOMS: atom_id res chain seq x y z
N MET A 1 -36.19 41.40 20.77
CA MET A 1 -35.60 41.06 19.45
C MET A 1 -34.51 40.02 19.71
N ARG A 2 -34.65 38.82 19.14
CA ARG A 2 -33.75 37.67 19.38
C ARG A 2 -32.60 37.74 18.39
N SER A 3 -31.39 37.97 18.86
CA SER A 3 -30.19 38.05 18.01
C SER A 3 -29.72 36.64 17.65
N SER A 4 -29.88 36.26 16.39
CA SER A 4 -29.38 35.01 15.83
C SER A 4 -27.85 35.06 15.72
N ALA A 5 -27.15 34.15 16.41
CA ALA A 5 -25.73 33.93 16.24
C ALA A 5 -25.51 33.02 15.01
N LEU A 6 -24.79 33.54 14.01
CA LEU A 6 -24.36 32.78 12.83
C LEU A 6 -23.20 31.85 13.24
N VAL A 7 -23.45 30.55 13.27
CA VAL A 7 -22.42 29.52 13.49
C VAL A 7 -21.68 29.30 12.18
N SER A 8 -20.54 29.97 11.99
CA SER A 8 -19.61 29.67 10.90
C SER A 8 -18.90 28.34 11.17
N ALA A 9 -19.40 27.26 10.58
CA ALA A 9 -18.70 26.00 10.50
C ALA A 9 -17.51 26.12 9.52
N LEU A 10 -16.29 26.21 10.07
CA LEU A 10 -15.06 26.05 9.31
C LEU A 10 -14.97 24.59 8.84
N PHE A 11 -15.36 24.33 7.59
CA PHE A 11 -15.08 23.07 6.92
C PHE A 11 -13.57 22.97 6.68
N LEU A 12 -12.87 22.27 7.57
CA LEU A 12 -11.50 21.83 7.31
C LEU A 12 -11.53 20.92 6.07
N PRO A 13 -10.81 21.24 4.98
CA PRO A 13 -10.64 20.30 3.89
C PRO A 13 -9.89 19.09 4.45
N SER A 14 -10.61 17.98 4.63
CA SER A 14 -10.00 16.69 4.90
C SER A 14 -9.10 16.40 3.70
N ALA A 15 -7.80 16.51 3.92
CA ALA A 15 -6.81 16.20 2.90
C ALA A 15 -7.12 14.79 2.38
N LEU A 16 -7.47 14.72 1.10
CA LEU A 16 -7.79 13.46 0.44
C LEU A 16 -6.54 12.60 0.49
N ALA A 17 -6.63 11.48 1.21
CA ALA A 17 -5.61 10.46 1.19
C ALA A 17 -5.31 10.10 -0.27
N ALA A 18 -4.03 10.09 -0.65
CA ALA A 18 -3.62 9.75 -2.01
C ALA A 18 -3.69 8.23 -2.24
N ILE A 19 -4.87 7.62 -2.01
CA ILE A 19 -5.11 6.19 -2.17
C ILE A 19 -4.70 5.76 -3.58
N GLY A 20 -3.98 4.65 -3.68
CA GLY A 20 -3.40 4.16 -4.93
C GLY A 20 -2.10 4.83 -5.34
N SER A 21 -1.64 5.89 -4.67
CA SER A 21 -0.33 6.50 -4.96
C SER A 21 0.81 5.61 -4.50
N TYR A 22 1.97 5.75 -5.15
CA TYR A 22 3.19 5.11 -4.68
C TYR A 22 3.61 5.64 -3.31
N CYS A 23 4.16 4.73 -2.52
CA CYS A 23 4.88 5.04 -1.30
C CYS A 23 6.12 4.15 -1.22
N LYS A 24 7.13 4.61 -0.50
CA LYS A 24 8.45 3.98 -0.45
C LYS A 24 8.98 4.00 0.98
N ASP A 25 9.57 2.90 1.43
CA ASP A 25 10.26 2.88 2.73
C ASP A 25 11.73 3.29 2.61
N SER A 26 12.38 3.50 3.76
CA SER A 26 13.80 3.88 3.84
C SER A 26 14.77 2.84 3.27
N LYS A 27 14.29 1.63 2.93
CA LYS A 27 15.11 0.56 2.36
C LYS A 27 14.94 0.43 0.85
N GLY A 28 14.04 1.20 0.25
CA GLY A 28 13.77 1.14 -1.18
C GLY A 28 12.66 0.20 -1.59
N ASN A 29 11.89 -0.37 -0.66
CA ASN A 29 10.70 -1.13 -0.99
C ASN A 29 9.62 -0.19 -1.52
N TYR A 30 8.86 -0.62 -2.52
CA TYR A 30 7.75 0.13 -3.09
C TYR A 30 6.43 -0.51 -2.72
N GLY A 31 5.49 0.32 -2.29
CA GLY A 31 4.12 -0.04 -1.99
C GLY A 31 3.15 0.98 -2.59
N THR A 32 1.88 0.83 -2.25
CA THR A 32 0.85 1.81 -2.59
C THR A 32 0.03 2.19 -1.37
N CYS A 33 -0.44 3.43 -1.31
CA CYS A 33 -1.27 3.92 -0.23
C CYS A 33 -2.64 3.26 -0.28
N GLN A 34 -2.99 2.45 0.71
CA GLN A 34 -4.23 1.67 0.73
C GLN A 34 -4.90 1.75 2.09
N LYS A 35 -6.20 1.47 2.09
CA LYS A 35 -6.95 1.22 3.32
C LYS A 35 -6.33 0.05 4.09
N VAL A 36 -6.15 0.20 5.40
CA VAL A 36 -5.49 -0.80 6.25
C VAL A 36 -6.20 -2.16 6.12
N ASN A 37 -7.53 -2.16 6.18
CA ASN A 37 -8.33 -3.37 6.04
C ASN A 37 -8.15 -4.03 4.66
N LYS A 38 -8.06 -3.24 3.58
CA LYS A 38 -7.83 -3.77 2.23
C LYS A 38 -6.45 -4.40 2.10
N CYS A 39 -5.42 -3.75 2.65
CA CYS A 39 -4.06 -4.30 2.64
C CYS A 39 -3.97 -5.63 3.40
N ASN A 40 -4.54 -5.67 4.62
CA ASN A 40 -4.53 -6.88 5.45
C ASN A 40 -5.35 -8.02 4.83
N SER A 41 -6.46 -7.71 4.17
CA SER A 41 -7.29 -8.70 3.44
C SER A 41 -6.54 -9.38 2.30
N LEU A 42 -5.47 -8.77 1.80
CA LEU A 42 -4.62 -9.31 0.75
C LEU A 42 -3.27 -9.79 1.32
N ASN A 43 -3.19 -10.07 2.64
CA ASN A 43 -1.96 -10.47 3.32
C ASN A 43 -0.76 -9.50 3.16
N GLY A 44 -1.00 -8.27 2.72
CA GLY A 44 0.03 -7.24 2.61
C GLY A 44 0.43 -6.69 3.98
N TYR A 45 1.53 -5.97 4.03
CA TYR A 45 1.95 -5.28 5.25
C TYR A 45 1.81 -3.77 5.12
N THR A 46 1.44 -3.12 6.22
CA THR A 46 1.27 -1.66 6.26
C THR A 46 2.42 -0.95 6.99
N LYS A 47 2.71 0.28 6.57
CA LYS A 47 3.56 1.25 7.29
C LYS A 47 2.90 2.62 7.28
N THR A 48 2.83 3.22 8.46
CA THR A 48 2.29 4.58 8.67
C THR A 48 3.29 5.65 8.24
N ASN A 49 2.82 6.86 7.97
CA ASN A 49 3.63 8.06 7.65
C ASN A 49 4.45 7.96 6.35
N LEU A 50 4.04 7.08 5.42
CA LEU A 50 4.69 6.97 4.10
C LEU A 50 3.79 7.46 2.96
N CYS A 51 2.57 7.87 3.28
CA CYS A 51 1.57 8.32 2.33
C CYS A 51 1.28 9.82 2.51
N PRO A 52 1.04 10.56 1.42
CA PRO A 52 0.71 11.98 1.51
C PRO A 52 -0.61 12.17 2.26
N ASN A 53 -0.58 12.99 3.31
CA ASN A 53 -1.76 13.31 4.13
C ASN A 53 -2.52 12.07 4.63
N ASP A 54 -1.78 11.04 5.08
CA ASP A 54 -2.32 9.74 5.50
C ASP A 54 -3.37 9.90 6.63
N PRO A 55 -4.67 9.67 6.40
CA PRO A 55 -5.63 9.49 7.48
C PRO A 55 -5.33 8.21 8.25
N ASP A 56 -5.83 8.06 9.47
CA ASP A 56 -5.53 6.91 10.35
C ASP A 56 -5.70 5.52 9.72
N ASP A 57 -6.66 5.38 8.80
CA ASP A 57 -7.02 4.12 8.16
C ASP A 57 -6.44 3.95 6.74
N VAL A 58 -5.64 4.90 6.25
CA VAL A 58 -4.80 4.67 5.05
C VAL A 58 -3.37 4.52 5.53
N LYS A 59 -2.64 3.58 4.93
CA LYS A 59 -1.22 3.34 5.19
C LYS A 59 -0.56 2.88 3.90
N CYS A 60 0.77 2.96 3.85
CA CYS A 60 1.51 2.38 2.75
C CYS A 60 1.47 0.85 2.83
N CYS A 61 0.83 0.22 1.86
CA CYS A 61 0.69 -1.22 1.73
C CYS A 61 1.77 -1.78 0.81
N PHE A 62 2.44 -2.83 1.25
CA PHE A 62 3.52 -3.48 0.53
C PHE A 62 3.24 -4.95 0.33
N TYR A 63 3.61 -5.44 -0.85
CA TYR A 63 3.47 -6.81 -1.31
C TYR A 63 2.13 -7.48 -0.95
N PRO A 64 0.97 -6.82 -1.15
CA PRO A 64 -0.30 -7.54 -1.07
C PRO A 64 -0.34 -8.64 -2.14
N ASP A 65 -1.01 -9.73 -1.81
CA ASP A 65 -1.33 -10.80 -2.75
C ASP A 65 -2.27 -10.27 -3.83
N CYS A 66 -2.02 -10.68 -5.07
CA CYS A 66 -2.86 -10.35 -6.23
C CYS A 66 -3.57 -11.58 -6.81
N ASN A 67 -3.04 -12.78 -6.61
CA ASN A 67 -3.69 -14.04 -6.92
C ASN A 67 -3.15 -15.16 -6.01
N SER A 68 -3.55 -16.41 -6.24
CA SER A 68 -3.16 -17.55 -5.41
C SER A 68 -1.65 -17.77 -5.26
N ASN A 69 -0.81 -17.26 -6.16
CA ASN A 69 0.64 -17.48 -6.17
C ASN A 69 1.45 -16.21 -6.55
N GLY A 70 0.90 -15.02 -6.36
CA GLY A 70 1.53 -13.79 -6.80
C GLY A 70 1.39 -12.65 -5.80
N PHE A 71 2.35 -11.74 -5.83
CA PHE A 71 2.37 -10.55 -4.99
C PHE A 71 2.59 -9.28 -5.82
N CYS A 72 2.04 -8.17 -5.35
CA CYS A 72 2.17 -6.89 -6.01
C CYS A 72 3.54 -6.27 -5.74
N GLN A 73 4.24 -5.93 -6.81
CA GLN A 73 5.45 -5.13 -6.73
C GLN A 73 5.58 -4.23 -7.95
N ARG A 74 6.56 -3.34 -7.92
CA ARG A 74 6.86 -2.53 -9.10
C ARG A 74 7.39 -3.44 -10.23
N ASP A 75 6.94 -3.21 -11.46
CA ASP A 75 7.37 -4.01 -12.63
C ASP A 75 8.84 -3.81 -13.04
N SER A 76 9.47 -2.73 -12.58
CA SER A 76 10.91 -2.51 -12.78
C SER A 76 11.79 -3.34 -11.84
N LEU A 77 11.22 -4.16 -10.97
CA LEU A 77 11.95 -5.09 -10.11
C LEU A 77 12.05 -6.46 -10.79
N SER A 78 13.01 -7.27 -10.37
CA SER A 78 13.08 -8.66 -10.83
C SER A 78 11.86 -9.43 -10.33
N CYS A 79 11.26 -10.22 -11.23
CA CYS A 79 10.20 -11.16 -10.91
C CYS A 79 10.63 -12.54 -11.41
N SER A 80 10.65 -13.54 -10.52
CA SER A 80 11.07 -14.91 -10.90
C SER A 80 10.09 -15.58 -11.88
N GLY A 81 8.87 -15.05 -12.03
CA GLY A 81 7.92 -15.47 -13.05
C GLY A 81 7.50 -14.31 -13.95
N THR A 82 6.19 -14.11 -14.14
CA THR A 82 5.67 -13.16 -15.14
C THR A 82 4.84 -12.07 -14.47
N TYR A 83 4.90 -10.85 -15.01
CA TYR A 83 4.02 -9.78 -14.58
C TYR A 83 2.64 -9.86 -15.24
N SER A 84 1.59 -9.75 -14.42
CA SER A 84 0.21 -9.52 -14.85
C SER A 84 -0.28 -8.14 -14.42
N THR A 85 -1.15 -7.54 -15.23
CA THR A 85 -1.78 -6.24 -14.98
C THR A 85 -3.22 -6.42 -14.49
N GLY A 86 -3.70 -5.50 -13.64
CA GLY A 86 -5.11 -5.42 -13.25
C GLY A 86 -5.43 -5.96 -11.84
N ASP A 87 -4.55 -6.81 -11.28
CA ASP A 87 -4.80 -7.45 -9.98
C ASP A 87 -4.24 -6.66 -8.78
N CYS A 88 -3.42 -5.66 -9.04
CA CYS A 88 -2.73 -4.89 -8.00
C CYS A 88 -3.32 -3.48 -7.86
N PRO A 89 -3.61 -3.04 -6.62
CA PRO A 89 -4.15 -1.72 -6.41
C PRO A 89 -3.05 -0.66 -6.53
N GLY A 90 -3.28 0.33 -7.40
CA GLY A 90 -2.40 1.49 -7.58
C GLY A 90 -2.05 1.75 -9.04
N PRO A 91 -0.88 2.34 -9.31
CA PRO A 91 -0.53 2.82 -10.64
C PRO A 91 -0.13 1.66 -11.56
N ALA A 92 -0.14 1.92 -12.88
CA ALA A 92 0.13 0.91 -13.92
C ALA A 92 1.49 0.19 -13.79
N GLY A 93 2.44 0.80 -13.09
CA GLY A 93 3.76 0.21 -12.82
C GLY A 93 3.80 -0.73 -11.62
N TYR A 94 2.70 -0.86 -10.87
CA TYR A 94 2.57 -1.75 -9.71
C TYR A 94 1.75 -2.96 -10.12
N ARG A 95 2.45 -4.05 -10.44
CA ARG A 95 1.91 -5.22 -11.14
C ARG A 95 2.05 -6.48 -10.31
N CYS A 96 1.26 -7.47 -10.65
CA CYS A 96 1.28 -8.76 -9.99
C CYS A 96 2.46 -9.58 -10.51
N CYS A 97 3.44 -9.89 -9.66
CA CYS A 97 4.49 -10.85 -9.99
C CYS A 97 3.97 -12.26 -9.69
N ASN A 98 3.65 -13.01 -10.74
CA ASN A 98 3.19 -14.40 -10.63
C ASN A 98 4.40 -15.31 -10.45
N LEU A 99 4.52 -15.97 -9.30
CA LEU A 99 5.62 -16.90 -9.05
C LEU A 99 5.31 -18.27 -9.69
N ARG A 100 6.32 -18.91 -10.28
CA ARG A 100 6.18 -20.29 -10.80
C ARG A 100 6.14 -21.34 -9.68
N THR A 101 6.67 -21.02 -8.50
CA THR A 101 6.65 -21.85 -7.29
C THR A 101 6.33 -20.94 -6.11
N GLY A 102 5.14 -21.10 -5.54
CA GLY A 102 4.58 -20.18 -4.54
C GLY A 102 5.45 -20.02 -3.30
N LYS A 103 6.09 -18.86 -3.18
CA LYS A 103 6.20 -18.15 -1.89
C LYS A 103 6.48 -16.68 -2.17
N PRO A 104 5.60 -15.74 -1.76
CA PRO A 104 5.95 -14.31 -1.77
C PRO A 104 7.28 -14.10 -1.04
N PRO A 105 8.02 -13.00 -1.30
CA PRO A 105 9.26 -12.69 -0.61
C PRO A 105 9.05 -12.91 0.88
N ILE A 106 9.91 -13.71 1.52
CA ILE A 106 9.75 -14.01 2.93
C ILE A 106 9.97 -12.72 3.69
N CYS A 107 8.86 -12.05 4.05
CA CYS A 107 8.87 -10.89 4.92
C CYS A 107 9.01 -11.39 6.36
N SER A 108 10.22 -11.81 6.73
CA SER A 108 10.52 -12.25 8.09
C SER A 108 10.43 -11.05 9.05
N ARG A 109 9.65 -11.22 10.14
CA ARG A 109 9.73 -10.33 11.32
C ARG A 109 11.00 -10.70 12.09
N ASP A 110 12.14 -10.15 11.69
CA ASP A 110 13.33 -10.21 12.54
C ASP A 110 13.31 -9.02 13.50
N GLY A 111 12.95 -9.26 14.76
CA GLY A 111 13.19 -8.46 15.99
C GLY A 111 12.89 -6.95 16.03
N LYS A 112 13.27 -6.18 15.01
CA LYS A 112 13.05 -4.73 14.85
C LYS A 112 12.78 -4.30 13.40
N VAL A 113 13.02 -5.17 12.41
CA VAL A 113 13.09 -4.80 11.00
C VAL A 113 12.49 -5.92 10.13
N ARG A 114 11.28 -5.72 9.59
CA ARG A 114 10.74 -6.61 8.55
C ARG A 114 11.57 -6.45 7.28
N ARG A 115 12.39 -7.46 6.95
CA ARG A 115 13.08 -7.55 5.65
C ARG A 115 12.25 -8.47 4.77
N CYS A 116 11.78 -7.95 3.66
CA CYS A 116 11.29 -8.78 2.57
C CYS A 116 12.50 -9.05 1.70
N ILE A 117 12.89 -10.31 1.60
CA ILE A 117 13.94 -10.73 0.68
C ILE A 117 13.24 -10.97 -0.66
N PRO A 118 13.40 -10.09 -1.67
CA PRO A 118 13.02 -10.46 -3.03
C PRO A 118 13.84 -11.70 -3.40
N LEU A 119 13.17 -12.78 -3.82
CA LEU A 119 13.83 -13.96 -4.38
C LEU A 119 14.40 -13.63 -5.76
#